data_AF-A0A1D1ZTV6-F1
#
_entry.id   AF-A0A1D1ZTV6-F1
#
_cell.length_a   1.000
_cell.length_b   1.000
_cell.length_c   1.000
_cell.angle_alpha   90.00
_cell.angle_beta   90.00
_cell.angle_gamma   90.00
#
_symmetry.space_group_name_H-M   'P 1'
#
loop_
_entity.id
_entity.type
_entity.pdbx_description
1 polymer ?
#
loop_
_entity_poly.entity_id
_entity_poly.type
_entity_poly.pdbx_seq_one_letter_code
_entity_poly.pdbx_strand_id
1 'polypeptide(L)'
;MSTKPLLPGVERDVPLTTRLSYALKHQWAVWLGVPVAMGLIVGLSLPSNPELPAPLNIVSPIIGWTYFAAWSVSFYPQVWLNYTRKSVSGLSLDFQILNLLGFVCYAVYNVSLYWNAAIREAYRLVHGGNSPAVHANDVFFALHAAVLTMVTLAQSLAYPSSRTPPSRLCVAAVVATSGAVLAYAAALYWAPGLHPSCLNGCTEGTWFTWLNLLYLVSLVKLAVSLVKYIPQVGDAEPGALGGSVV
;
A
#
# COMPACT_ATOMS: atom_id res chain seq x y z
N MET A 1 14.54 -37.40 33.24
CA MET A 1 15.42 -36.25 33.55
C MET A 1 14.72 -35.44 34.62
N SER A 2 15.22 -35.52 35.86
CA SER A 2 14.59 -34.96 37.06
C SER A 2 14.76 -33.44 37.10
N THR A 3 13.65 -32.69 37.11
CA THR A 3 13.66 -31.24 37.31
C THR A 3 13.90 -30.95 38.78
N LYS A 4 15.16 -30.71 39.16
CA LYS A 4 15.49 -30.15 40.48
C LYS A 4 14.75 -28.82 40.67
N PRO A 5 14.15 -28.55 41.84
CA PRO A 5 13.63 -27.23 42.16
C PRO A 5 14.80 -26.26 42.31
N LEU A 6 14.73 -25.13 41.60
CA LEU A 6 15.71 -24.04 41.69
C LEU A 6 15.46 -23.19 42.93
N LEU A 7 16.56 -22.71 43.52
CA LEU A 7 16.59 -21.87 44.72
C LEU A 7 15.73 -20.59 44.55
N PRO A 8 15.04 -20.13 45.61
CA PRO A 8 14.30 -18.87 45.60
C PRO A 8 15.29 -17.71 45.54
N GLY A 9 15.27 -16.94 44.45
CA GLY A 9 16.07 -15.72 44.32
C GLY A 9 16.79 -15.51 42.98
N VAL A 10 16.75 -16.48 42.05
CA VAL A 10 17.27 -16.26 40.69
C VAL A 10 16.12 -15.81 39.80
N GLU A 11 15.88 -14.50 39.76
CA GLU A 11 15.03 -13.90 38.74
C GLU A 11 15.72 -14.12 37.40
N ARG A 12 15.20 -15.06 36.59
CA ARG A 12 15.68 -15.23 35.22
C ARG A 12 15.43 -13.90 34.52
N ASP A 13 16.48 -13.20 34.12
CA ASP A 13 16.39 -12.10 33.17
C ASP A 13 15.83 -12.67 31.87
N VAL A 14 14.51 -12.67 31.77
CA VAL A 14 13.78 -13.06 30.57
C VAL A 14 14.27 -12.12 29.48
N PRO A 15 14.85 -12.64 28.37
CA PRO A 15 15.37 -11.80 27.31
C PRO A 15 14.33 -10.77 26.87
N LEU A 16 14.76 -9.54 26.60
CA LEU A 16 13.87 -8.44 26.20
C LEU A 16 12.92 -8.86 25.06
N THR A 17 13.41 -9.71 24.15
CA THR A 17 12.67 -10.29 23.02
C THR A 17 11.49 -11.18 23.45
N THR A 18 11.64 -11.93 24.54
CA THR A 18 10.60 -12.79 25.11
C THR A 18 9.59 -11.97 25.90
N ARG A 19 10.02 -10.92 26.64
CA ARG A 19 9.10 -9.98 27.30
C ARG A 19 8.27 -9.19 26.27
N LEU A 20 8.88 -8.73 25.17
CA LEU A 20 8.17 -8.07 24.07
C LEU A 20 7.15 -9.01 23.41
N SER A 21 7.53 -10.26 23.14
CA SER A 21 6.63 -11.23 22.51
C SER A 21 5.43 -11.56 23.40
N TYR A 22 5.63 -11.69 24.71
CA TYR A 22 4.55 -11.95 25.66
C TYR A 22 3.62 -10.73 25.81
N ALA A 23 4.19 -9.52 25.89
CA ALA A 23 3.43 -8.27 25.91
C ALA A 23 2.60 -8.09 24.64
N LEU A 24 3.18 -8.32 23.45
CA LEU A 24 2.48 -8.21 22.16
C LEU A 24 1.34 -9.22 22.01
N LYS A 25 1.48 -10.44 22.55
CA LYS A 25 0.49 -11.52 22.44
C LYS A 25 -0.82 -11.23 23.20
N HIS A 26 -0.79 -10.33 24.19
CA HIS A 26 -1.96 -9.90 24.96
C HIS A 26 -2.48 -8.49 24.60
N GLN A 27 -1.89 -7.82 23.61
CA GLN A 27 -2.27 -6.47 23.18
C GLN A 27 -3.25 -6.45 22.00
N TRP A 28 -3.82 -7.59 21.59
CA TRP A 28 -4.75 -7.66 20.45
C TRP A 28 -5.94 -6.70 20.58
N ALA A 29 -6.43 -6.50 21.82
CA ALA A 29 -7.50 -5.55 22.11
C ALA A 29 -7.07 -4.09 21.88
N VAL A 30 -5.79 -3.77 22.05
CA VAL A 30 -5.23 -2.46 21.70
C VAL A 30 -5.11 -2.32 20.18
N TRP A 31 -4.62 -3.36 19.51
CA TRP A 31 -4.46 -3.37 18.05
C TRP A 31 -5.79 -3.32 17.27
N LEU A 32 -6.90 -3.80 17.86
CA LEU A 32 -8.24 -3.67 17.28
C LEU A 32 -9.01 -2.48 17.83
N GLY A 33 -8.89 -2.21 19.13
CA GLY A 33 -9.64 -1.15 19.81
C GLY A 33 -9.22 0.25 19.39
N VAL A 34 -7.92 0.49 19.19
CA VAL A 34 -7.43 1.81 18.77
C VAL A 34 -7.92 2.20 17.38
N PRO A 35 -7.82 1.34 16.34
CA PRO A 35 -8.41 1.65 15.03
C PRO A 35 -9.91 1.92 15.07
N VAL A 36 -10.68 1.11 15.79
CA VAL A 36 -12.14 1.26 15.89
C VAL A 36 -12.51 2.55 16.62
N ALA A 37 -11.86 2.84 17.75
CA ALA A 37 -12.10 4.08 18.49
C ALA A 37 -11.74 5.31 17.64
N MET A 38 -10.60 5.29 16.95
CA MET A 38 -10.22 6.37 16.04
C MET A 38 -11.24 6.54 14.91
N GLY A 39 -11.67 5.45 14.28
CA GLY A 39 -12.66 5.49 13.22
C GLY A 39 -14.02 6.01 13.67
N LEU A 40 -14.45 5.66 14.89
CA LEU A 40 -15.66 6.22 15.50
C LEU A 40 -15.52 7.73 15.78
N ILE A 41 -14.42 8.16 16.41
CA ILE A 41 -14.19 9.56 16.76
C ILE A 41 -14.12 10.42 15.50
N VAL A 42 -13.30 10.02 14.52
CA VAL A 42 -13.12 10.77 13.27
C VAL A 42 -14.36 10.68 12.38
N GLY A 43 -14.95 9.48 12.25
CA GLY A 43 -16.14 9.28 11.43
C GLY A 43 -17.38 10.04 11.92
N LEU A 44 -17.56 10.17 13.25
CA LEU A 44 -18.67 10.92 13.83
C LEU A 44 -18.42 12.44 13.90
N SER A 45 -17.16 12.88 13.89
CA SER A 45 -16.82 14.31 13.89
C SER A 45 -16.85 14.95 12.51
N LEU A 46 -16.84 14.14 11.44
CA LEU A 46 -16.98 14.62 10.07
C LEU A 46 -18.45 14.79 9.70
N PRO A 47 -18.78 15.80 8.85
CA PRO A 47 -20.13 15.96 8.35
C PRO A 47 -20.56 14.73 7.54
N SER A 48 -21.83 14.32 7.72
CA SER A 48 -22.42 13.19 7.00
C SER A 48 -22.41 13.45 5.49
N ASN A 49 -22.04 12.44 4.70
CA ASN A 49 -22.02 12.56 3.23
C ASN A 49 -23.45 12.67 2.68
N PRO A 50 -23.87 13.81 2.09
CA PRO A 50 -25.22 13.99 1.57
C PRO A 50 -25.52 13.14 0.33
N GLU A 51 -24.49 12.61 -0.34
CA GLU A 51 -24.66 11.76 -1.53
C GLU A 51 -25.11 10.33 -1.18
N LEU A 52 -25.03 9.93 0.10
CA LEU A 52 -25.40 8.59 0.56
C LEU A 52 -26.73 8.62 1.33
N PRO A 53 -27.61 7.61 1.15
CA PRO A 53 -28.81 7.49 1.95
C PRO A 53 -28.47 7.16 3.41
N ALA A 54 -29.25 7.67 4.37
CA ALA A 54 -29.11 7.25 5.77
C ALA A 54 -29.47 5.76 5.92
N PRO A 55 -28.72 4.97 6.71
CA PRO A 55 -27.64 5.36 7.62
C PRO A 55 -26.22 5.34 7.02
N LEU A 56 -26.06 5.04 5.73
CA LEU A 56 -24.75 4.86 5.08
C LEU A 56 -23.90 6.14 5.10
N ASN A 57 -24.54 7.31 5.10
CA ASN A 57 -23.89 8.62 5.21
C ASN A 57 -23.06 8.82 6.49
N ILE A 58 -23.35 8.08 7.57
CA ILE A 58 -22.61 8.10 8.84
C ILE A 58 -21.74 6.85 8.98
N VAL A 59 -22.27 5.70 8.56
CA VAL A 59 -21.55 4.41 8.70
C VAL A 59 -20.32 4.35 7.78
N SER A 60 -20.41 4.89 6.55
CA SER A 60 -19.30 4.85 5.58
C SER A 60 -18.04 5.56 6.10
N PRO A 61 -18.09 6.82 6.59
CA PRO A 61 -16.92 7.47 7.20
C PRO A 61 -16.31 6.69 8.37
N ILE A 62 -17.13 6.14 9.27
CA ILE A 62 -16.63 5.38 10.44
C ILE A 62 -15.83 4.16 9.97
N ILE A 63 -16.38 3.40 9.02
CA ILE A 63 -15.70 2.23 8.46
C ILE A 63 -14.42 2.66 7.74
N GLY A 64 -14.48 3.71 6.92
CA GLY A 64 -13.34 4.21 6.15
C GLY A 64 -12.16 4.63 7.05
N TRP A 65 -12.43 5.38 8.12
CA TRP A 65 -11.39 5.81 9.06
C TRP A 65 -10.89 4.68 9.97
N THR A 66 -11.75 3.74 10.33
CA THR A 66 -11.34 2.50 11.03
C THR A 66 -10.39 1.68 10.15
N TYR A 67 -10.75 1.50 8.89
CA TYR A 67 -9.93 0.81 7.88
C TYR A 67 -8.57 1.49 7.72
N PHE A 68 -8.56 2.82 7.53
CA PHE A 68 -7.32 3.59 7.43
C PHE A 68 -6.41 3.37 8.65
N ALA A 69 -6.96 3.46 9.87
CA ALA A 69 -6.21 3.25 11.09
C ALA A 69 -5.63 1.84 11.19
N ALA A 70 -6.48 0.82 10.96
CA ALA A 70 -6.10 -0.59 11.07
C ALA A 70 -4.98 -0.95 10.09
N TRP A 71 -5.08 -0.50 8.83
CA TRP A 71 -4.05 -0.76 7.84
C TRP A 71 -2.77 0.06 8.08
N SER A 72 -2.88 1.32 8.51
CA SER A 72 -1.73 2.19 8.75
C SER A 72 -0.79 1.61 9.81
N VAL A 73 -1.36 1.03 10.87
CA VAL A 73 -0.59 0.35 11.92
C VAL A 73 0.34 -0.72 11.37
N SER A 74 -0.05 -1.45 10.31
CA SER A 74 0.73 -2.55 9.76
C SER A 74 2.08 -2.14 9.15
N PHE A 75 2.28 -0.85 8.81
CA PHE A 75 3.52 -0.36 8.20
C PHE A 75 4.64 -0.11 9.23
N TYR A 76 4.28 0.28 10.46
CA TYR A 76 5.25 0.72 11.46
C TYR A 76 6.17 -0.37 12.00
N PRO A 77 5.74 -1.62 12.24
CA PRO A 77 6.62 -2.67 12.76
C PRO A 77 7.88 -2.87 11.91
N GLN A 78 7.76 -2.85 10.57
CA GLN A 78 8.91 -3.02 9.69
C GLN A 78 9.87 -1.82 9.78
N VAL A 79 9.34 -0.59 9.75
CA VAL A 79 10.14 0.63 9.88
C VAL A 79 10.90 0.65 11.21
N TRP A 80 10.22 0.30 12.30
CA TRP A 80 10.80 0.22 13.63
C TRP A 80 11.88 -0.86 13.72
N LEU A 81 11.62 -2.03 13.15
CA LEU A 81 12.54 -3.16 13.17
C LEU A 81 13.85 -2.83 12.45
N ASN A 82 13.74 -2.24 11.25
CA ASN A 82 14.89 -1.77 10.48
C ASN A 82 15.70 -0.75 11.27
N TYR A 83 15.02 0.23 11.89
CA TYR A 83 15.67 1.27 12.69
C TYR A 83 16.38 0.69 13.92
N THR A 84 15.79 -0.30 14.58
CA THR A 84 16.33 -0.89 15.82
C THR A 84 17.50 -1.82 15.53
N ARG A 85 17.36 -2.69 14.53
CA ARG A 85 18.41 -3.66 14.15
C ARG A 85 19.55 -3.02 13.38
N LYS A 86 19.35 -1.82 12.82
CA LYS A 86 20.27 -1.19 11.85
C LYS A 86 20.67 -2.13 10.72
N SER A 87 19.76 -3.03 10.34
CA SER A 87 19.93 -3.99 9.27
C SER A 87 18.58 -4.30 8.64
N VAL A 88 18.59 -4.55 7.33
CA VAL A 88 17.41 -4.95 6.54
C VAL A 88 17.55 -6.37 5.99
N SER A 89 18.33 -7.23 6.64
CA SER A 89 18.44 -8.64 6.24
C SER A 89 17.07 -9.33 6.31
N GLY A 90 16.73 -10.08 5.25
CA GLY A 90 15.43 -10.74 5.08
C GLY A 90 14.34 -9.87 4.43
N LEU A 91 14.60 -8.59 4.16
CA LEU A 91 13.68 -7.71 3.46
C LEU A 91 13.90 -7.83 1.94
N SER A 92 12.85 -8.19 1.19
CA SER A 92 12.90 -8.24 -0.28
C SER A 92 12.86 -6.83 -0.87
N LEU A 93 13.92 -6.43 -1.58
CA LEU A 93 13.97 -5.15 -2.29
C LEU A 93 12.92 -5.08 -3.40
N ASP A 94 12.70 -6.18 -4.13
CA ASP A 94 11.67 -6.25 -5.18
C ASP A 94 10.29 -5.96 -4.61
N PHE A 95 9.96 -6.55 -3.46
CA PHE A 95 8.70 -6.30 -2.79
C PHE A 95 8.55 -4.81 -2.42
N GLN A 96 9.61 -4.19 -1.88
CA GLN A 96 9.54 -2.78 -1.46
C GLN A 96 9.42 -1.81 -2.66
N ILE A 97 10.16 -2.06 -3.74
CA ILE A 97 10.10 -1.25 -4.97
C ILE A 97 8.71 -1.36 -5.61
N LEU A 98 8.18 -2.59 -5.75
CA LEU A 98 6.85 -2.80 -6.32
C LEU A 98 5.77 -2.18 -5.45
N ASN A 99 5.82 -2.32 -4.12
CA ASN A 99 4.85 -1.67 -3.24
C ASN A 99 4.91 -0.14 -3.36
N LEU A 100 6.10 0.45 -3.47
CA LEU A 100 6.23 1.90 -3.63
C LEU A 100 5.58 2.36 -4.94
N LEU A 101 5.86 1.67 -6.06
CA LEU A 101 5.21 1.94 -7.35
C LEU A 101 3.68 1.88 -7.21
N GLY A 102 3.17 0.80 -6.62
CA GLY A 102 1.74 0.64 -6.39
C GLY A 102 1.15 1.78 -5.57
N PHE A 103 1.71 2.10 -4.40
CA PHE A 103 1.16 3.14 -3.52
C PHE A 103 1.28 4.55 -4.12
N VAL A 104 2.32 4.83 -4.91
CA VAL A 104 2.42 6.09 -5.66
C VAL A 104 1.30 6.17 -6.71
N CYS A 105 1.09 5.12 -7.50
CA CYS A 105 -0.02 5.06 -8.46
C CYS A 105 -1.38 5.25 -7.77
N TYR A 106 -1.59 4.57 -6.64
CA TYR A 106 -2.80 4.67 -5.85
C TYR A 106 -2.98 6.09 -5.27
N ALA A 107 -1.92 6.74 -4.80
CA ALA A 107 -1.97 8.11 -4.33
C ALA A 107 -2.33 9.08 -5.45
N VAL A 108 -1.68 8.97 -6.62
CA VAL A 108 -2.00 9.80 -7.80
C VAL A 108 -3.47 9.66 -8.19
N TYR A 109 -3.99 8.44 -8.21
CA TYR A 109 -5.41 8.17 -8.50
C TYR A 109 -6.36 8.86 -7.51
N ASN A 110 -6.18 8.60 -6.21
CA ASN A 110 -7.09 9.12 -5.19
C ASN A 110 -7.00 10.64 -5.03
N VAL A 111 -5.79 11.19 -5.02
CA VAL A 111 -5.56 12.65 -4.93
C VAL A 111 -6.23 13.37 -6.11
N SER A 112 -6.07 12.83 -7.33
CA SER A 112 -6.63 13.44 -8.54
C SER A 112 -8.16 13.38 -8.54
N LEU A 113 -8.76 12.21 -8.28
CA LEU A 113 -10.22 12.08 -8.26
C LEU A 113 -10.89 12.78 -7.07
N TYR A 114 -10.16 12.99 -5.97
CA TYR A 114 -10.70 13.68 -4.80
C TYR A 114 -10.69 15.21 -4.99
N TRP A 115 -9.55 15.81 -5.39
CA TRP A 115 -9.39 17.27 -5.42
C TRP A 115 -9.51 17.93 -6.80
N ASN A 116 -9.28 17.22 -7.90
CA ASN A 116 -9.30 17.86 -9.22
C ASN A 116 -10.73 17.95 -9.78
N ALA A 117 -11.29 19.16 -9.79
CA ALA A 117 -12.65 19.40 -10.27
C ALA A 117 -12.87 19.00 -11.74
N ALA A 118 -11.88 19.20 -12.61
CA ALA A 118 -11.99 18.84 -14.02
C ALA A 118 -12.04 17.32 -14.23
N ILE A 119 -11.25 16.56 -13.47
CA ILE A 119 -11.29 15.09 -13.49
C ILE A 119 -12.61 14.57 -12.92
N ARG A 120 -13.13 15.19 -11.85
CA ARG A 120 -14.43 14.84 -11.27
C ARG A 120 -15.58 15.08 -12.24
N GLU A 121 -15.53 16.19 -12.99
CA GLU A 121 -16.51 16.46 -14.03
C GLU A 121 -16.42 15.46 -15.18
N ALA A 122 -15.20 15.18 -15.67
CA ALA A 122 -14.99 14.15 -16.68
C ALA A 122 -15.51 12.77 -16.22
N TYR A 123 -15.34 12.43 -14.95
CA TYR A 123 -15.89 11.20 -14.37
C TYR A 123 -17.41 11.20 -14.40
N ARG A 124 -18.05 12.28 -13.93
CA ARG A 124 -19.52 12.42 -13.92
C ARG A 124 -20.12 12.28 -15.31
N LEU A 125 -19.52 12.91 -16.31
CA LEU A 125 -20.00 12.84 -17.70
C LEU A 125 -20.05 11.40 -18.22
N VAL A 126 -19.09 10.57 -17.86
CA VAL A 126 -19.00 9.16 -18.29
C VAL A 126 -19.84 8.22 -17.42
N HIS A 127 -20.15 8.60 -16.18
CA HIS A 127 -20.84 7.74 -15.20
C HIS A 127 -22.27 8.22 -14.90
N GLY A 128 -22.95 8.87 -15.85
CA GLY A 128 -24.36 9.27 -15.70
C GLY A 128 -24.60 10.29 -14.59
N GLY A 129 -23.65 11.20 -14.38
CA GLY A 129 -23.72 12.27 -13.37
C GLY A 129 -23.24 11.88 -11.97
N ASN A 130 -22.89 10.61 -11.74
CA ASN A 130 -22.45 10.13 -10.43
C ASN A 130 -21.05 10.65 -10.05
N SER A 131 -20.89 11.11 -8.81
CA SER A 131 -19.59 11.51 -8.25
C SER A 131 -18.66 10.29 -8.10
N PRO A 132 -17.32 10.47 -8.22
CA PRO A 132 -16.37 9.42 -7.89
C PRO A 132 -16.52 8.96 -6.44
N ALA A 133 -16.52 7.64 -6.21
CA ALA A 133 -16.62 7.04 -4.88
C ALA A 133 -15.31 7.13 -4.05
N VAL A 134 -14.47 8.13 -4.29
CA VAL A 134 -13.20 8.35 -3.57
C VAL A 134 -13.47 9.24 -2.36
N HIS A 135 -13.09 8.76 -1.18
CA HIS A 135 -13.28 9.46 0.08
C HIS A 135 -11.94 9.97 0.64
N ALA A 136 -12.01 10.87 1.63
CA ALA A 136 -10.82 11.46 2.25
C ALA A 136 -9.89 10.39 2.83
N ASN A 137 -10.44 9.39 3.53
CA ASN A 137 -9.68 8.28 4.11
C ASN A 137 -8.87 7.51 3.06
N ASP A 138 -9.35 7.37 1.82
CA ASP A 138 -8.63 6.68 0.75
C ASP A 138 -7.37 7.48 0.34
N VAL A 139 -7.50 8.81 0.27
CA VAL A 139 -6.41 9.73 -0.04
C VAL A 139 -5.35 9.69 1.07
N PHE A 140 -5.77 9.83 2.33
CA PHE A 140 -4.86 9.77 3.47
C PHE A 140 -4.16 8.42 3.56
N PHE A 141 -4.89 7.32 3.34
CA PHE A 141 -4.30 5.98 3.30
C PHE A 141 -3.23 5.85 2.22
N ALA A 142 -3.54 6.26 0.99
CA ALA A 142 -2.63 6.14 -0.14
C ALA A 142 -1.33 6.94 0.07
N LEU A 143 -1.45 8.19 0.52
CA LEU A 143 -0.31 9.05 0.82
C LEU A 143 0.53 8.50 1.98
N HIS A 144 -0.14 8.09 3.07
CA HIS A 144 0.54 7.50 4.22
C HIS A 144 1.33 6.25 3.84
N ALA A 145 0.70 5.32 3.13
CA ALA A 145 1.35 4.08 2.67
C ALA A 145 2.54 4.36 1.74
N ALA A 146 2.43 5.33 0.82
CA ALA A 146 3.52 5.73 -0.05
C ALA A 146 4.71 6.28 0.75
N VAL A 147 4.46 7.16 1.72
CA VAL A 147 5.51 7.73 2.59
C VAL A 147 6.20 6.64 3.41
N LEU A 148 5.45 5.77 4.08
CA LEU A 148 6.04 4.72 4.94
C LEU A 148 6.81 3.68 4.12
N THR A 149 6.34 3.37 2.90
CA THR A 149 7.08 2.50 1.99
C THR A 149 8.36 3.17 1.48
N MET A 150 8.33 4.48 1.21
CA MET A 150 9.52 5.26 0.85
C MET A 150 10.54 5.28 1.99
N VAL A 151 10.10 5.47 3.23
CA VAL A 151 10.96 5.37 4.43
C VAL A 151 11.59 3.98 4.53
N THR A 152 10.80 2.92 4.34
CA THR A 152 11.30 1.53 4.39
C THR A 152 12.32 1.27 3.28
N LEU A 153 12.08 1.78 2.07
CA LEU A 153 13.03 1.68 0.96
C LEU A 153 14.31 2.47 1.26
N ALA A 154 14.20 3.69 1.79
CA ALA A 154 15.36 4.50 2.18
C ALA A 154 16.21 3.80 3.27
N GLN A 155 15.57 3.21 4.28
CA GLN A 155 16.25 2.36 5.27
C GLN A 155 16.96 1.17 4.61
N SER A 156 16.36 0.60 3.57
CA SER A 156 16.92 -0.53 2.85
C SER A 156 18.19 -0.17 2.07
N LEU A 157 18.28 1.07 1.59
CA LEU A 157 19.47 1.63 0.94
C LEU A 157 20.53 2.04 1.98
N ALA A 158 20.12 2.57 3.13
CA ALA A 158 21.03 3.08 4.16
C ALA A 158 21.67 2.00 5.04
N TYR A 159 20.92 0.95 5.41
CA TYR A 159 21.40 -0.04 6.39
C TYR A 159 22.04 -1.28 5.75
N PRO A 160 23.13 -1.82 6.33
CA PRO A 160 23.81 -3.00 5.82
C PRO A 160 22.87 -4.20 5.72
N SER A 161 23.02 -4.95 4.63
CA SER A 161 22.25 -6.16 4.36
C SER A 161 23.05 -7.08 3.44
N SER A 162 22.76 -8.37 3.51
CA SER A 162 23.20 -9.41 2.57
C SER A 162 22.42 -9.27 1.26
N ARG A 163 22.49 -8.08 0.63
CA ARG A 163 21.60 -7.67 -0.45
C ARG A 163 21.86 -8.49 -1.70
N THR A 164 20.82 -9.14 -2.21
CA THR A 164 20.71 -9.40 -3.64
C THR A 164 20.21 -8.10 -4.31
N PRO A 165 20.79 -7.70 -5.45
CA PRO A 165 20.25 -6.60 -6.23
C PRO A 165 18.81 -6.92 -6.66
N PRO A 166 17.98 -5.89 -6.93
CA PRO A 166 16.62 -6.12 -7.41
C PRO A 166 16.64 -6.96 -8.69
N SER A 167 15.64 -7.83 -8.87
CA SER A 167 15.60 -8.70 -10.04
C SER A 167 15.43 -7.89 -11.32
N ARG A 168 16.02 -8.38 -12.42
CA ARG A 168 15.89 -7.73 -13.73
C ARG A 168 14.43 -7.59 -14.15
N LEU A 169 13.59 -8.56 -13.79
CA LEU A 169 12.15 -8.52 -14.04
C LEU A 169 11.47 -7.40 -13.26
N CYS A 170 11.77 -7.26 -11.97
CA CYS A 170 11.25 -6.17 -11.14
C CYS A 170 11.62 -4.80 -11.73
N VAL A 171 12.91 -4.59 -12.02
CA VAL A 171 13.38 -3.33 -12.60
C VAL A 171 12.74 -3.06 -13.96
N ALA A 172 12.68 -4.08 -14.85
CA ALA A 172 12.06 -3.94 -16.16
C ALA A 172 10.57 -3.59 -16.06
N ALA A 173 9.82 -4.25 -15.17
CA ALA A 173 8.42 -3.96 -14.93
C ALA A 173 8.21 -2.52 -14.44
N VAL A 174 9.00 -2.08 -13.46
CA VAL A 174 8.91 -0.72 -12.91
C VAL A 174 9.23 0.34 -13.97
N VAL A 175 10.31 0.15 -14.73
CA VAL A 175 10.73 1.06 -15.80
C VAL A 175 9.69 1.10 -16.92
N ALA A 176 9.21 -0.06 -17.38
CA ALA A 176 8.23 -0.14 -18.45
C ALA A 176 6.90 0.51 -18.04
N THR A 177 6.39 0.20 -16.85
CA THR A 177 5.14 0.79 -16.36
C THR A 177 5.27 2.28 -16.13
N SER A 178 6.34 2.74 -15.47
CA SER A 178 6.56 4.18 -15.25
C SER A 178 6.74 4.93 -16.57
N GLY A 179 7.51 4.36 -17.51
CA GLY A 179 7.70 4.90 -18.84
C GLY A 179 6.40 5.00 -19.64
N ALA A 180 5.55 3.97 -19.60
CA ALA A 180 4.25 3.99 -20.27
C ALA A 180 3.31 5.06 -19.70
N VAL A 181 3.25 5.20 -18.36
CA VAL A 181 2.45 6.24 -17.70
C VAL A 181 2.95 7.64 -18.08
N LEU A 182 4.27 7.86 -18.05
CA LEU A 182 4.87 9.15 -18.43
C LEU A 182 4.67 9.46 -19.91
N ALA A 183 4.81 8.48 -20.80
CA ALA A 183 4.58 8.65 -22.23
C ALA A 183 3.12 9.01 -22.53
N TYR A 184 2.16 8.34 -21.87
CA TYR A 184 0.74 8.66 -22.00
C TYR A 184 0.46 10.09 -21.51
N ALA A 185 0.95 10.46 -20.32
CA ALA A 185 0.78 11.81 -19.77
C ALA A 185 1.42 12.89 -20.66
N ALA A 186 2.60 12.63 -21.21
CA ALA A 186 3.26 13.52 -22.14
C ALA A 186 2.45 13.68 -23.42
N ALA A 187 1.94 12.59 -24.00
CA ALA A 187 1.12 12.66 -25.19
C ALA A 187 -0.19 13.43 -24.96
N LEU A 188 -0.83 13.30 -23.79
CA LEU A 188 -1.98 14.15 -23.41
C LEU A 188 -1.62 15.63 -23.33
N TYR A 189 -0.43 15.96 -22.82
CA TYR A 189 0.01 17.34 -22.64
C TYR A 189 0.43 18.00 -23.97
N TRP A 190 1.20 17.29 -24.80
CA TRP A 190 1.81 17.82 -26.01
C TRP A 190 0.89 17.81 -27.24
N ALA A 191 -0.16 16.99 -27.22
CA ALA A 191 -1.10 16.88 -28.33
C ALA A 191 -2.55 17.10 -27.85
N PRO A 192 -2.92 18.32 -27.42
CA PRO A 192 -4.27 18.63 -26.96
C PRO A 192 -5.33 18.45 -28.06
N GLY A 193 -4.94 18.39 -29.34
CA GLY A 193 -5.84 18.05 -30.45
C GLY A 193 -6.13 16.54 -30.62
N LEU A 194 -5.37 15.65 -29.98
CA LEU A 194 -5.59 14.20 -29.98
C LEU A 194 -6.56 13.75 -28.87
N HIS A 195 -6.89 14.62 -27.93
CA HIS A 195 -7.85 14.37 -26.87
C HIS A 195 -8.94 15.43 -26.91
N PRO A 196 -10.21 15.09 -27.18
CA PRO A 196 -11.29 16.06 -27.00
C PRO A 196 -11.28 16.49 -25.54
N SER A 197 -10.85 17.72 -25.28
CA SER A 197 -10.97 18.35 -23.98
C SER A 197 -12.43 18.22 -23.53
N CYS A 198 -12.70 17.67 -22.34
CA CYS A 198 -14.08 17.52 -21.86
C CYS A 198 -14.84 18.85 -21.71
N LEU A 199 -14.14 19.98 -21.83
CA LEU A 199 -14.73 21.32 -22.01
C LEU A 199 -15.52 21.48 -23.33
N ASN A 200 -15.25 20.68 -24.36
CA ASN A 200 -15.89 20.73 -25.68
C ASN A 200 -16.51 19.38 -26.11
N GLY A 201 -16.97 18.57 -25.15
CA GLY A 201 -17.72 17.34 -25.43
C GLY A 201 -16.86 16.08 -25.43
N CYS A 202 -16.75 15.45 -24.26
CA CYS A 202 -16.34 14.06 -24.17
C CYS A 202 -17.53 13.19 -24.63
N THR A 203 -17.43 12.55 -25.79
CA THR A 203 -18.38 11.50 -26.23
C THR A 203 -18.02 10.17 -25.58
N GLU A 204 -19.01 9.28 -25.43
CA GLU A 204 -18.91 7.94 -24.78
C GLU A 204 -17.89 6.97 -25.42
N GLY A 205 -17.07 7.40 -26.38
CA GLY A 205 -16.03 6.60 -27.04
C GLY A 205 -14.60 7.14 -26.90
N THR A 206 -14.38 8.18 -26.11
CA THR A 206 -13.04 8.79 -25.99
C THR A 206 -12.15 8.00 -25.04
N TRP A 207 -11.17 7.27 -25.59
CA TRP A 207 -10.27 6.42 -24.80
C TRP A 207 -9.00 7.15 -24.33
N PHE A 208 -8.54 8.18 -25.04
CA PHE A 208 -7.26 8.84 -24.79
C PHE A 208 -7.38 10.04 -23.85
N THR A 209 -7.72 9.84 -22.57
CA THR A 209 -8.08 10.93 -21.62
C THR A 209 -7.26 10.93 -20.34
N TRP A 210 -7.22 12.06 -19.62
CA TRP A 210 -6.66 12.12 -18.26
C TRP A 210 -7.36 11.15 -17.30
N LEU A 211 -8.68 10.95 -17.45
CA LEU A 211 -9.44 10.03 -16.61
C LEU A 211 -9.04 8.57 -16.88
N ASN A 212 -8.87 8.18 -18.15
CA ASN A 212 -8.43 6.83 -18.52
C ASN A 212 -6.98 6.58 -18.10
N LEU A 213 -6.11 7.59 -18.16
CA LEU A 213 -4.78 7.50 -17.55
C LEU A 213 -4.88 7.16 -16.06
N LEU A 214 -5.76 7.83 -15.31
CA LEU A 214 -5.95 7.54 -13.89
C LEU A 214 -6.47 6.12 -13.66
N TYR A 215 -7.39 5.61 -14.50
CA TYR A 215 -7.81 4.20 -14.43
C TYR A 215 -6.65 3.24 -14.69
N LEU A 216 -5.84 3.47 -15.72
CA LEU A 216 -4.64 2.66 -15.99
C LEU A 216 -3.67 2.69 -14.81
N VAL A 217 -3.43 3.86 -14.23
CA VAL A 217 -2.59 4.02 -13.03
C VAL A 217 -3.19 3.25 -11.84
N SER A 218 -4.50 3.25 -11.63
CA SER A 218 -5.12 2.42 -10.58
C SER A 218 -5.00 0.92 -10.85
N LEU A 219 -5.06 0.49 -12.11
CA LEU A 219 -4.88 -0.90 -12.50
C LEU A 219 -3.45 -1.37 -12.20
N VAL A 220 -2.45 -0.49 -12.32
CA VAL A 220 -1.07 -0.80 -11.90
C VAL A 220 -1.02 -1.16 -10.41
N LYS A 221 -1.69 -0.39 -9.53
CA LYS A 221 -1.76 -0.73 -8.10
C LYS A 221 -2.37 -2.12 -7.89
N LEU A 222 -3.45 -2.45 -8.61
CA LEU A 222 -4.09 -3.75 -8.51
C LEU A 222 -3.16 -4.87 -8.98
N ALA A 223 -2.54 -4.71 -10.15
CA ALA A 223 -1.58 -5.68 -10.70
C ALA A 223 -0.39 -5.93 -9.76
N VAL A 224 0.24 -4.86 -9.26
CA VAL A 224 1.31 -4.94 -8.24
C VAL A 224 0.84 -5.73 -7.02
N SER A 225 -0.39 -5.47 -6.57
CA SER A 225 -0.94 -6.13 -5.38
C SER A 225 -1.20 -7.61 -5.61
N LEU A 226 -1.48 -8.04 -6.84
CA LEU A 226 -1.62 -9.45 -7.19
C LEU A 226 -0.24 -10.13 -7.29
N VAL A 227 0.68 -9.52 -8.04
CA VAL A 227 2.01 -10.08 -8.31
C VAL A 227 2.80 -10.31 -7.02
N LYS A 228 2.71 -9.40 -6.04
CA LYS A 228 3.45 -9.52 -4.78
C LYS A 228 3.06 -10.72 -3.92
N TYR A 229 1.89 -11.33 -4.15
CA TYR A 229 1.41 -12.51 -3.43
C TYR A 229 1.56 -13.81 -4.22
N ILE A 230 2.07 -13.75 -5.46
CA ILE A 230 2.47 -14.95 -6.19
C ILE A 230 3.73 -15.48 -5.51
N PRO A 231 3.73 -16.70 -4.95
CA PRO A 231 4.92 -17.28 -4.36
C PRO A 231 6.04 -17.29 -5.40
N GLN A 232 7.20 -16.75 -5.04
CA GLN A 232 8.40 -16.98 -5.83
C GLN A 232 8.71 -18.47 -5.68
N VAL A 233 8.32 -19.28 -6.67
CA VAL A 233 8.75 -20.67 -6.76
C VAL A 233 10.25 -20.59 -6.99
N GLY A 234 11.01 -20.66 -5.89
CA GLY A 234 12.45 -20.74 -5.93
C GLY A 234 12.82 -22.02 -6.66
N ASP A 235 13.71 -21.87 -7.64
CA ASP A 235 14.31 -22.97 -8.38
C ASP A 235 14.71 -24.08 -7.40
N ALA A 236 13.99 -25.20 -7.46
CA ALA A 236 14.48 -26.43 -6.84
C ALA A 236 15.75 -26.79 -7.60
N GLU A 237 16.92 -26.66 -6.95
CA GLU A 237 18.18 -27.10 -7.53
C GLU A 237 18.03 -28.54 -8.05
N PRO A 238 18.28 -28.81 -9.34
CA PRO A 238 18.46 -30.17 -9.82
C PRO A 238 19.86 -30.64 -9.40
N GLY A 239 20.04 -30.94 -8.10
CA GLY A 239 21.33 -31.34 -7.55
C GLY A 239 21.29 -32.33 -6.37
N ALA A 240 20.16 -32.50 -5.69
CA ALA A 240 20.08 -33.29 -4.46
C ALA A 240 19.75 -34.78 -4.65
N LEU A 241 20.04 -35.38 -5.82
CA LEU A 241 19.94 -36.83 -6.06
C LEU A 241 21.22 -37.35 -6.75
N GLY A 242 22.37 -37.04 -6.16
CA GLY A 242 23.68 -37.56 -6.55
C GLY A 242 24.39 -38.24 -5.38
N GLY A 243 23.69 -39.05 -4.59
CA GLY A 243 24.26 -39.87 -3.54
C GLY A 243 24.59 -41.26 -4.07
N SER A 244 25.86 -41.46 -4.43
CA SER A 244 26.44 -42.72 -4.90
C SER A 244 26.22 -43.85 -3.87
N VAL A 245 25.63 -44.96 -4.32
CA VAL A 245 25.68 -46.25 -3.64
C VAL A 245 26.87 -47.01 -4.23
N VAL A 246 27.95 -47.10 -3.47
CA VAL A 246 28.93 -48.20 -3.49
C VAL A 246 29.27 -48.51 -2.04
#